data_AF-A0A933GMK5-F1
#
_entry.id   AF-A0A933GMK5-F1
#
_cell.length_a   1.000
_cell.length_b   1.000
_cell.length_c   1.000
_cell.angle_alpha   90.00
_cell.angle_beta   90.00
_cell.angle_gamma   90.00
#
_symmetry.space_group_name_H-M   'P 1'
#
loop_
_entity.id
_entity.type
_entity.pdbx_description
1 polymer ?
#
loop_
_entity_poly.entity_id
_entity_poly.type
_entity_poly.pdbx_seq_one_letter_code
_entity_poly.pdbx_strand_id
1 'polypeptide(L)'
;MSDKKSYSGFIKHMQSWVIGLPESERLMPLLETRLSPEEAEFLADFPFLPTAREQLAEKFGTSIEHLTAKLDPLAKRGIIFRHESKDTIRYALNDSVFIFYRSPFWEGKRDGETQKLASLANQYFYHDLGSEFRSYPTLGLRAIPVENSIKDERQVIPHEDLVKVLEQQDYFCTSNCPCRQRKNVDPNAPTCKHETFNCLHFGRLARYMVKNGMGKEISREETMEILRAAAEAGLVHGISNTREGMDTICNCCSCCCLFIEPLKQPQVRKGLQPSNYLIEIDAETCKGCGLCVKRCPMQALELVNKVSTLKPELCIGCGVCAYKCPTQSLGLVHRAKEQDFPLNFREAAVRMAQERDRDPFAEDRSQRKATK
;
A
#
# COMPACT_ATOMS: atom_id res chain seq x y z
N MET A 1 -9.78 30.56 14.12
CA MET A 1 -9.60 31.06 12.73
C MET A 1 -8.13 31.08 12.30
N SER A 2 -7.16 31.24 13.23
CA SER A 2 -5.71 31.13 12.97
C SER A 2 -5.30 29.77 12.40
N ASP A 3 -5.69 28.67 13.06
CA ASP A 3 -5.12 27.35 12.74
C ASP A 3 -5.55 26.82 11.36
N LYS A 4 -6.83 26.99 10.98
CA LYS A 4 -7.31 26.57 9.64
C LYS A 4 -6.54 27.22 8.49
N LYS A 5 -6.02 28.44 8.68
CA LYS A 5 -5.21 29.12 7.66
C LYS A 5 -3.85 28.41 7.48
N SER A 6 -3.23 27.99 8.59
CA SER A 6 -1.93 27.30 8.59
C SER A 6 -1.97 25.94 7.87
N TYR A 7 -3.09 25.20 7.95
CA TYR A 7 -3.23 23.91 7.23
C TYR A 7 -3.60 24.06 5.75
N SER A 8 -4.13 25.22 5.33
CA SER A 8 -4.67 25.39 3.97
C SER A 8 -3.61 25.20 2.88
N GLY A 9 -2.37 25.63 3.11
CA GLY A 9 -1.25 25.41 2.19
C GLY A 9 -0.91 23.93 2.06
N PHE A 10 -0.75 23.24 3.19
CA PHE A 10 -0.50 21.79 3.22
C PHE A 10 -1.61 20.98 2.53
N ILE A 11 -2.88 21.30 2.79
CA ILE A 11 -4.01 20.61 2.18
C ILE A 11 -3.95 20.74 0.65
N LYS A 12 -3.79 21.97 0.14
CA LYS A 12 -3.65 22.22 -1.31
C LYS A 12 -2.46 21.48 -1.91
N HIS A 13 -1.33 21.47 -1.20
CA HIS A 13 -0.15 20.76 -1.64
C HIS A 13 -0.38 19.24 -1.75
N MET A 14 -0.96 18.63 -0.72
CA MET A 14 -1.34 17.21 -0.72
C MET A 14 -2.37 16.87 -1.79
N GLN A 15 -3.32 17.77 -2.08
CA GLN A 15 -4.30 17.60 -3.15
C GLN A 15 -3.66 17.59 -4.56
N SER A 16 -2.49 18.22 -4.73
CA SER A 16 -1.76 18.21 -6.00
C SER A 16 -1.10 16.85 -6.31
N TRP A 17 -0.97 15.97 -5.31
CA TRP A 17 -0.33 14.66 -5.45
C TRP A 17 -1.26 13.59 -6.07
N VAL A 18 -0.71 12.41 -6.38
CA VAL A 18 -1.42 11.34 -7.10
C VAL A 18 -2.63 10.79 -6.33
N ILE A 19 -2.58 10.73 -5.00
CA ILE A 19 -3.73 10.45 -4.15
C ILE A 19 -3.99 11.71 -3.36
N GLY A 20 -5.22 12.23 -3.49
CA GLY A 20 -5.55 13.55 -2.99
C GLY A 20 -5.78 13.57 -1.49
N LEU A 21 -6.37 14.67 -1.06
CA LEU A 21 -6.82 14.86 0.32
C LEU A 21 -8.18 15.59 0.29
N PRO A 22 -9.28 14.85 0.04
CA PRO A 22 -10.61 15.45 -0.09
C PRO A 22 -11.00 16.27 1.15
N GLU A 23 -11.47 17.50 0.94
CA GLU A 23 -11.90 18.34 2.06
C GLU A 23 -13.26 17.88 2.60
N SER A 24 -13.33 17.72 3.90
CA SER A 24 -14.56 17.43 4.63
C SER A 24 -14.43 17.91 6.07
N GLU A 25 -15.54 17.90 6.82
CA GLU A 25 -15.54 18.18 8.26
C GLU A 25 -14.63 17.21 9.07
N ARG A 26 -14.25 16.06 8.48
CA ARG A 26 -13.44 15.01 9.12
C ARG A 26 -11.95 15.20 8.92
N LEU A 27 -11.55 15.99 7.93
CA LEU A 27 -10.14 16.17 7.58
C LEU A 27 -9.37 16.91 8.67
N MET A 28 -9.87 18.05 9.14
CA MET A 28 -9.15 18.89 10.11
C MET A 28 -8.82 18.15 11.42
N PRO A 29 -9.77 17.46 12.08
CA PRO A 29 -9.44 16.66 13.26
C PRO A 29 -8.37 15.59 12.99
N LEU A 30 -8.36 14.99 11.79
CA LEU A 30 -7.34 14.01 11.41
C LEU A 30 -5.96 14.65 11.25
N LEU A 31 -5.87 15.80 10.57
CA LEU A 31 -4.60 16.54 10.40
C LEU A 31 -3.96 16.89 11.76
N GLU A 32 -4.77 17.40 12.68
CA GLU A 32 -4.34 17.84 14.01
C GLU A 32 -3.81 16.68 14.89
N THR A 33 -4.10 15.42 14.55
CA THR A 33 -3.49 14.27 15.26
C THR A 33 -2.05 13.98 14.82
N ARG A 34 -1.58 14.56 13.71
CA ARG A 34 -0.29 14.23 13.10
C ARG A 34 0.63 15.41 12.92
N LEU A 35 0.08 16.60 12.71
CA LEU A 35 0.81 17.81 12.38
C LEU A 35 0.40 18.92 13.34
N SER A 36 1.38 19.71 13.77
CA SER A 36 1.11 21.03 14.35
C SER A 36 0.82 22.05 13.23
N PRO A 37 0.24 23.22 13.55
CA PRO A 37 0.07 24.30 12.56
C PRO A 37 1.39 24.74 11.91
N GLU A 38 2.48 24.83 12.69
CA GLU A 38 3.81 25.20 12.19
C GLU A 38 4.40 24.12 11.25
N GLU A 39 4.18 22.84 11.58
CA GLU A 39 4.61 21.73 10.73
C GLU A 39 3.83 21.74 9.41
N ALA A 40 2.51 21.95 9.45
CA ALA A 40 1.69 22.04 8.25
C ALA A 40 2.13 23.22 7.36
N GLU A 41 2.39 24.38 7.93
CA GLU A 41 2.87 25.55 7.18
C GLU A 41 4.24 25.28 6.53
N PHE A 42 5.18 24.67 7.26
CA PHE A 42 6.48 24.29 6.72
C PHE A 42 6.36 23.27 5.57
N LEU A 43 5.43 22.31 5.67
CA LEU A 43 5.25 21.25 4.70
C LEU A 43 4.45 21.68 3.46
N ALA A 44 3.85 22.86 3.47
CA ALA A 44 3.02 23.37 2.38
C ALA A 44 3.78 23.47 1.04
N ASP A 45 5.09 23.69 1.08
CA ASP A 45 5.94 23.80 -0.12
C ASP A 45 7.06 22.72 -0.15
N PHE A 46 6.92 21.65 0.65
CA PHE A 46 7.96 20.61 0.77
C PHE A 46 7.87 19.59 -0.39
N PRO A 47 8.96 19.27 -1.10
CA PRO A 47 8.87 18.48 -2.32
C PRO A 47 8.43 17.03 -2.06
N PHE A 48 7.54 16.51 -2.90
CA PHE A 48 7.20 15.08 -2.94
C PHE A 48 8.31 14.21 -3.54
N LEU A 49 9.21 14.81 -4.33
CA LEU A 49 10.33 14.10 -4.92
C LEU A 49 11.56 14.15 -4.03
N PRO A 50 12.38 13.08 -3.98
CA PRO A 50 13.62 13.06 -3.21
C PRO A 50 14.55 14.22 -3.60
N THR A 51 14.74 15.15 -2.67
CA THR A 51 15.54 16.37 -2.87
C THR A 51 16.71 16.36 -1.88
N ALA A 52 17.90 16.76 -2.34
CA ALA A 52 19.10 16.76 -1.50
C ALA A 52 18.95 17.76 -0.35
N ARG A 53 19.47 17.43 0.84
CA ARG A 53 19.38 18.31 2.01
C ARG A 53 20.01 19.68 1.78
N GLU A 54 21.05 19.75 0.94
CA GLU A 54 21.73 20.99 0.56
C GLU A 54 20.78 21.90 -0.24
N GLN A 55 20.04 21.34 -1.20
CA GLN A 55 19.04 22.07 -1.99
C GLN A 55 17.85 22.52 -1.14
N LEU A 56 17.45 21.69 -0.16
CA LEU A 56 16.39 22.05 0.78
C LEU A 56 16.84 23.17 1.73
N ALA A 57 18.07 23.12 2.21
CA ALA A 57 18.63 24.17 3.07
C ALA A 57 18.66 25.52 2.36
N GLU A 58 19.04 25.53 1.08
CA GLU A 58 18.96 26.70 0.20
C GLU A 58 17.50 27.18 0.01
N LYS A 59 16.59 26.27 -0.37
CA LYS A 59 15.16 26.59 -0.59
C LYS A 59 14.51 27.23 0.65
N PHE A 60 14.83 26.73 1.83
CA PHE A 60 14.25 27.21 3.09
C PHE A 60 15.11 28.28 3.79
N GLY A 61 16.21 28.72 3.17
CA GLY A 61 17.07 29.78 3.70
C GLY A 61 17.64 29.48 5.09
N THR A 62 18.02 28.23 5.36
CA THR A 62 18.49 27.79 6.69
C THR A 62 19.76 26.92 6.60
N SER A 63 20.41 26.65 7.74
CA SER A 63 21.59 25.77 7.77
C SER A 63 21.20 24.29 7.63
N ILE A 64 22.11 23.46 7.15
CA ILE A 64 21.88 22.01 7.02
C ILE A 64 21.59 21.38 8.38
N GLU A 65 22.29 21.81 9.42
CA GLU A 65 22.14 21.31 10.80
C GLU A 65 20.75 21.66 11.33
N HIS A 66 20.31 22.90 11.18
CA HIS A 66 19.00 23.34 11.63
C HIS A 66 17.87 22.65 10.86
N LEU A 67 18.01 22.54 9.54
CA LEU A 67 17.06 21.80 8.71
C LEU A 67 16.98 20.33 9.15
N THR A 68 18.12 19.66 9.32
CA THR A 68 18.16 18.24 9.72
C THR A 68 17.47 18.03 11.08
N ALA A 69 17.72 18.92 12.05
CA ALA A 69 17.06 18.87 13.35
C ALA A 69 15.53 19.01 13.26
N LYS A 70 15.01 19.76 12.27
CA LYS A 70 13.57 19.87 11.99
C LYS A 70 13.02 18.66 11.23
N LEU A 71 13.77 18.09 10.29
CA LEU A 71 13.33 16.99 9.43
C LEU A 71 13.37 15.62 10.10
N ASP A 72 14.32 15.35 10.99
CA ASP A 72 14.49 14.03 11.58
C ASP A 72 13.31 13.58 12.46
N PRO A 73 12.68 14.44 13.29
CA PRO A 73 11.43 14.09 13.99
C PRO A 73 10.24 13.83 13.03
N LEU A 74 10.16 14.56 11.92
CA LEU A 74 9.15 14.34 10.87
C LEU A 74 9.36 12.98 10.20
N ALA A 75 10.63 12.61 9.93
CA ALA A 75 10.99 11.30 9.41
C ALA A 75 10.69 10.17 10.41
N LYS A 76 11.01 10.36 11.69
CA LYS A 76 10.66 9.38 12.72
C LYS A 76 9.16 9.10 12.82
N ARG A 77 8.32 10.10 12.55
CA ARG A 77 6.86 9.93 12.48
C ARG A 77 6.35 9.41 11.14
N GLY A 78 7.17 9.38 10.09
CA GLY A 78 6.73 8.97 8.75
C GLY A 78 6.07 10.08 7.94
N ILE A 79 6.22 11.33 8.35
CA ILE A 79 5.70 12.49 7.61
C ILE A 79 6.59 12.80 6.39
N ILE A 80 7.90 12.63 6.54
CA ILE A 80 8.89 12.81 5.48
C ILE A 80 9.67 11.51 5.32
N PHE A 81 9.86 11.06 4.08
CA PHE A 81 10.75 9.96 3.78
C PHE A 81 12.20 10.45 3.70
N ARG A 82 13.09 9.81 4.46
CA ARG A 82 14.52 10.11 4.48
C ARG A 82 15.29 8.98 3.80
N HIS A 83 15.97 9.31 2.72
CA HIS A 83 16.80 8.38 1.96
C HIS A 83 18.27 8.74 2.14
N GLU A 84 19.04 7.80 2.68
CA GLU A 84 20.50 7.90 2.75
C GLU A 84 21.14 7.06 1.66
N SER A 85 22.07 7.67 0.92
CA SER A 85 23.04 7.00 0.07
C SER A 85 24.45 7.33 0.58
N LYS A 86 25.50 6.67 0.06
CA LYS A 86 26.88 6.84 0.54
C LYS A 86 27.32 8.31 0.63
N ASP A 87 26.92 9.12 -0.34
CA ASP A 87 27.45 10.48 -0.51
C ASP A 87 26.40 11.58 -0.27
N THR A 88 25.12 11.23 -0.07
CA THR A 88 24.07 12.25 0.03
C THR A 88 22.82 11.74 0.74
N ILE A 89 22.16 12.67 1.44
CA ILE A 89 20.90 12.47 2.14
C ILE A 89 19.83 13.26 1.40
N ARG A 90 18.74 12.58 1.06
CA ARG A 90 17.57 13.16 0.40
C ARG A 90 16.33 13.02 1.26
N TYR A 91 15.44 14.01 1.16
CA TYR A 91 14.15 14.00 1.83
C TYR A 91 13.02 14.19 0.81
N ALA A 92 11.87 13.59 1.09
CA ALA A 92 10.66 13.72 0.29
C ALA A 92 9.42 13.72 1.20
N LEU A 93 8.42 14.53 0.90
CA LEU A 93 7.13 14.48 1.58
C LEU A 93 6.43 13.16 1.26
N ASN A 94 5.98 12.45 2.29
CA ASN A 94 5.15 11.26 2.11
C ASN A 94 3.71 11.64 1.75
N ASP A 95 3.01 10.76 1.04
CA ASP A 95 1.62 11.00 0.66
C ASP A 95 0.63 10.83 1.84
N SER A 96 -0.63 11.19 1.61
CA SER A 96 -1.68 11.16 2.64
C SER A 96 -1.90 9.74 3.18
N VAL A 97 -1.76 8.73 2.33
CA VAL A 97 -1.90 7.33 2.71
C VAL A 97 -0.80 6.93 3.68
N PHE A 98 0.43 7.32 3.39
CA PHE A 98 1.57 7.00 4.21
C PHE A 98 1.48 7.72 5.56
N ILE A 99 1.16 9.01 5.57
CA ILE A 99 1.09 9.88 6.76
C ILE A 99 -0.02 9.45 7.73
N PHE A 100 -1.21 9.10 7.22
CA PHE A 100 -2.40 8.84 8.04
C PHE A 100 -2.76 7.37 8.18
N TYR A 101 -2.34 6.51 7.25
CA TYR A 101 -2.80 5.11 7.18
C TYR A 101 -1.70 4.06 7.20
N ARG A 102 -0.43 4.43 7.05
CA ARG A 102 0.71 3.50 7.15
C ARG A 102 1.54 3.78 8.39
N SER A 103 2.38 4.81 8.34
CA SER A 103 3.41 5.04 9.36
C SER A 103 2.94 5.08 10.81
N PRO A 104 1.75 5.61 11.15
CA PRO A 104 1.32 5.65 12.54
C PRO A 104 1.05 4.27 13.15
N PHE A 105 0.84 3.25 12.31
CA PHE A 105 0.34 1.95 12.73
C PHE A 105 1.37 0.81 12.59
N TRP A 106 2.53 1.06 12.00
CA TRP A 106 3.56 0.04 11.78
C TRP A 106 4.25 -0.42 13.07
N GLU A 107 4.50 0.51 14.00
CA GLU A 107 5.09 0.22 15.31
C GLU A 107 4.18 -0.65 16.20
N GLY A 108 2.87 -0.66 15.94
CA GLY A 108 1.91 -1.45 16.72
C GLY A 108 1.46 -0.79 18.04
N LYS A 109 1.63 0.53 18.15
CA LYS A 109 1.13 1.32 19.29
C LYS A 109 -0.38 1.16 19.49
N ARG A 110 -0.81 1.23 20.75
CA ARG A 110 -2.22 1.10 21.18
C ARG A 110 -2.63 2.16 22.21
N ASP A 111 -1.82 3.20 22.37
CA ASP A 111 -2.08 4.34 23.25
C ASP A 111 -3.30 5.18 22.79
N GLY A 112 -3.78 6.06 23.66
CA GLY A 112 -4.98 6.87 23.39
C GLY A 112 -4.88 7.78 22.16
N GLU A 113 -3.67 8.27 21.85
CA GLU A 113 -3.43 9.06 20.64
C GLU A 113 -3.60 8.20 19.38
N THR A 114 -3.05 6.99 19.38
CA THR A 114 -3.18 6.03 18.27
C THR A 114 -4.63 5.58 18.09
N GLN A 115 -5.37 5.37 19.18
CA GLN A 115 -6.80 5.03 19.13
C GLN A 115 -7.62 6.17 18.52
N LYS A 116 -7.40 7.41 18.98
CA LYS A 116 -8.07 8.61 18.43
C LYS A 116 -7.79 8.77 16.93
N LEU A 117 -6.52 8.67 16.54
CA LEU A 117 -6.12 8.71 15.13
C LEU A 117 -6.80 7.60 14.32
N ALA A 118 -6.86 6.37 14.84
CA ALA A 118 -7.48 5.25 14.14
C ALA A 118 -8.98 5.47 13.88
N SER A 119 -9.73 5.96 14.87
CA SER A 119 -11.15 6.28 14.70
C SER A 119 -11.38 7.38 13.65
N LEU A 120 -10.58 8.46 13.69
CA LEU A 120 -10.67 9.54 12.72
C LEU A 120 -10.28 9.08 11.31
N ALA A 121 -9.18 8.32 11.18
CA ALA A 121 -8.71 7.79 9.91
C ALA A 121 -9.72 6.83 9.29
N ASN A 122 -10.38 5.98 10.09
CA ASN A 122 -11.46 5.10 9.64
C ASN A 122 -12.63 5.90 9.07
N GLN A 123 -13.15 6.88 9.82
CA GLN A 123 -14.26 7.71 9.37
C GLN A 123 -13.90 8.46 8.07
N TYR A 124 -12.74 9.12 8.04
CA TYR A 124 -12.29 9.85 6.85
C TYR A 124 -12.10 8.93 5.64
N PHE A 125 -11.61 7.70 5.83
CA PHE A 125 -11.45 6.76 4.72
C PHE A 125 -12.80 6.30 4.14
N TYR A 126 -13.78 5.98 4.98
CA TYR A 126 -15.05 5.47 4.50
C TYR A 126 -15.93 6.53 3.86
N HIS A 127 -15.84 7.77 4.32
CA HIS A 127 -16.71 8.85 3.86
C HIS A 127 -16.06 9.75 2.79
N ASP A 128 -14.72 9.84 2.77
CA ASP A 128 -14.03 10.83 1.95
C ASP A 128 -12.92 10.18 1.09
N LEU A 129 -11.75 9.88 1.69
CA LEU A 129 -10.53 9.47 0.97
C LEU A 129 -10.68 8.16 0.18
N GLY A 130 -11.53 7.24 0.63
CA GLY A 130 -11.65 5.92 0.01
C GLY A 130 -12.05 5.98 -1.47
N SER A 131 -12.70 7.04 -1.93
CA SER A 131 -13.04 7.26 -3.33
C SER A 131 -11.80 7.42 -4.24
N GLU A 132 -10.69 7.96 -3.73
CA GLU A 132 -9.44 8.18 -4.48
C GLU A 132 -8.72 6.87 -4.88
N PHE A 133 -9.03 5.77 -4.19
CA PHE A 133 -8.39 4.46 -4.38
C PHE A 133 -9.07 3.59 -5.43
N ARG A 134 -10.23 4.01 -5.93
CA ARG A 134 -11.17 3.10 -6.59
C ARG A 134 -11.47 3.56 -8.01
N SER A 135 -11.81 2.60 -8.86
CA SER A 135 -12.34 2.86 -10.20
C SER A 135 -11.40 3.61 -11.17
N TYR A 136 -10.10 3.71 -10.84
CA TYR A 136 -9.07 4.22 -11.75
C TYR A 136 -8.38 3.08 -12.54
N PRO A 137 -7.84 3.35 -13.73
CA PRO A 137 -7.07 2.36 -14.50
C PRO A 137 -5.79 1.91 -13.77
N THR A 138 -5.01 2.84 -13.23
CA THR A 138 -3.78 2.52 -12.47
C THR A 138 -4.07 2.53 -10.97
N LEU A 139 -3.83 1.38 -10.33
CA LEU A 139 -4.02 1.17 -8.89
C LEU A 139 -2.66 1.01 -8.18
N GLY A 140 -2.60 1.32 -6.88
CA GLY A 140 -1.33 1.31 -6.13
C GLY A 140 -0.81 -0.07 -5.72
N LEU A 141 -1.70 -1.07 -5.59
CA LEU A 141 -1.36 -2.42 -5.12
C LEU A 141 -1.87 -3.47 -6.12
N ARG A 142 -1.05 -4.48 -6.40
CA ARG A 142 -1.31 -5.60 -7.30
C ARG A 142 -1.35 -6.93 -6.55
N ALA A 143 -2.33 -7.77 -6.82
CA ALA A 143 -2.32 -9.16 -6.36
C ALA A 143 -1.18 -9.94 -7.03
N ILE A 144 -0.46 -10.74 -6.25
CA ILE A 144 0.49 -11.72 -6.78
C ILE A 144 0.01 -13.13 -6.39
N PRO A 145 0.12 -14.13 -7.29
CA PRO A 145 -0.18 -15.51 -6.95
C PRO A 145 0.56 -15.98 -5.68
N VAL A 146 -0.14 -16.68 -4.80
CA VAL A 146 0.52 -17.44 -3.73
C VAL A 146 1.35 -18.59 -4.32
N GLU A 147 2.43 -18.98 -3.63
CA GLU A 147 3.31 -20.06 -4.07
C GLU A 147 2.53 -21.36 -4.34
N ASN A 148 2.97 -22.14 -5.34
CA ASN A 148 2.37 -23.43 -5.73
C ASN A 148 0.90 -23.38 -6.14
N SER A 149 0.41 -22.22 -6.61
CA SER A 149 -0.98 -22.07 -7.07
C SER A 149 -1.13 -21.98 -8.60
N ILE A 150 -0.03 -21.87 -9.35
CA ILE A 150 -0.01 -21.80 -10.82
C ILE A 150 0.13 -23.22 -11.39
N LYS A 151 -0.68 -23.56 -12.40
CA LYS A 151 -0.68 -24.93 -12.98
C LYS A 151 0.58 -25.26 -13.76
N ASP A 152 1.12 -24.31 -14.51
CA ASP A 152 2.35 -24.47 -15.30
C ASP A 152 3.41 -23.47 -14.83
N GLU A 153 4.35 -23.94 -14.02
CA GLU A 153 5.44 -23.11 -13.46
C GLU A 153 6.37 -22.54 -14.53
N ARG A 154 6.39 -23.11 -15.75
CA ARG A 154 7.21 -22.59 -16.87
C ARG A 154 6.65 -21.30 -17.46
N GLN A 155 5.38 -20.99 -17.18
CA GLN A 155 4.70 -19.80 -17.69
C GLN A 155 4.70 -18.66 -16.66
N VAL A 156 5.43 -18.80 -15.55
CA VAL A 156 5.42 -17.77 -14.51
C VAL A 156 6.19 -16.53 -14.97
N ILE A 157 5.46 -15.42 -15.11
CA ILE A 157 6.03 -14.11 -15.38
C ILE A 157 6.94 -13.69 -14.21
N PRO A 158 8.22 -13.31 -14.45
CA PRO A 158 9.17 -13.07 -13.37
C PRO A 158 8.75 -12.04 -12.32
N HIS A 159 8.06 -10.96 -12.70
CA HIS A 159 7.59 -9.92 -11.77
C HIS A 159 6.28 -10.30 -11.04
N GLU A 160 5.76 -11.49 -11.28
CA GLU A 160 4.65 -12.13 -10.56
C GLU A 160 5.05 -13.48 -9.95
N ASP A 161 6.36 -13.74 -9.91
CA ASP A 161 6.98 -14.86 -9.21
C ASP A 161 7.48 -14.35 -7.85
N LEU A 162 6.86 -14.82 -6.78
CA LEU A 162 7.17 -14.36 -5.42
C LEU A 162 8.63 -14.60 -5.05
N VAL A 163 9.22 -15.72 -5.50
CA VAL A 163 10.62 -16.07 -5.19
C VAL A 163 11.57 -15.11 -5.91
N LYS A 164 11.33 -14.85 -7.20
CA LYS A 164 12.16 -13.90 -7.98
C LYS A 164 12.02 -12.47 -7.50
N VAL A 165 10.83 -12.05 -7.03
CA VAL A 165 10.65 -10.74 -6.41
C VAL A 165 11.53 -10.61 -5.17
N LEU A 166 11.65 -11.68 -4.36
CA LEU A 166 12.50 -11.69 -3.16
C LEU A 166 14.00 -11.77 -3.48
N GLU A 167 14.39 -12.43 -4.57
CA GLU A 167 15.80 -12.51 -5.02
C GLU A 167 16.37 -11.15 -5.41
N GLN A 168 15.52 -10.19 -5.78
CA GLN A 168 15.92 -8.83 -6.14
C GLN A 168 16.15 -7.92 -4.93
N GLN A 169 15.89 -8.40 -3.71
CA GLN A 169 15.92 -7.57 -2.50
C GLN A 169 17.24 -7.72 -1.74
N ASP A 170 17.75 -6.61 -1.21
CA ASP A 170 19.02 -6.54 -0.48
C ASP A 170 18.85 -6.42 1.05
N TYR A 171 17.63 -6.18 1.53
CA TYR A 171 17.32 -5.94 2.94
C TYR A 171 15.83 -6.13 3.20
N PHE A 172 15.50 -6.76 4.33
CA PHE A 172 14.15 -7.25 4.62
C PHE A 172 13.69 -6.75 5.99
N CYS A 173 12.45 -6.30 6.06
CA CYS A 173 11.81 -5.80 7.27
C CYS A 173 10.38 -6.32 7.35
N THR A 174 9.93 -6.62 8.56
CA THR A 174 8.51 -6.86 8.85
C THR A 174 8.00 -5.83 9.86
N SER A 175 6.72 -5.50 9.77
CA SER A 175 6.02 -4.62 10.68
C SER A 175 4.59 -5.09 10.92
N ASN A 176 3.89 -4.40 11.82
CA ASN A 176 2.44 -4.56 11.93
C ASN A 176 1.76 -4.15 10.61
N CYS A 177 0.76 -4.91 10.17
CA CYS A 177 -0.10 -4.55 9.06
C CYS A 177 -0.88 -3.29 9.44
N PRO A 178 -0.62 -2.12 8.81
CA PRO A 178 -1.13 -0.86 9.33
C PRO A 178 -2.65 -0.76 9.17
N CYS A 179 -3.21 -1.35 8.10
CA CYS A 179 -4.66 -1.47 7.91
C CYS A 179 -5.33 -2.24 9.05
N ARG A 180 -4.68 -3.32 9.51
CA ARG A 180 -5.20 -4.20 10.54
C ARG A 180 -5.03 -3.61 11.92
N GLN A 181 -3.84 -3.07 12.22
CA GLN A 181 -3.57 -2.38 13.46
C GLN A 181 -4.56 -1.23 13.66
N ARG A 182 -4.76 -0.37 12.65
CA ARG A 182 -5.77 0.70 12.69
C ARG A 182 -7.17 0.20 13.02
N LYS A 183 -7.61 -0.93 12.44
CA LYS A 183 -8.91 -1.54 12.80
C LYS A 183 -8.92 -2.07 14.23
N ASN A 184 -7.85 -2.73 14.66
CA ASN A 184 -7.76 -3.39 15.96
C ASN A 184 -7.61 -2.43 17.16
N VAL A 185 -7.21 -1.18 16.91
CA VAL A 185 -7.09 -0.14 17.94
C VAL A 185 -8.22 0.87 17.93
N ASP A 186 -9.05 0.93 16.88
CA ASP A 186 -10.26 1.75 16.90
C ASP A 186 -11.35 1.02 17.73
N PRO A 187 -11.80 1.59 18.86
CA PRO A 187 -12.82 0.96 19.71
C PRO A 187 -14.18 0.80 19.02
N ASN A 188 -14.42 1.53 17.93
CA ASN A 188 -15.68 1.50 17.17
C ASN A 188 -15.62 0.58 15.94
N ALA A 189 -14.47 -0.06 15.68
CA ALA A 189 -14.28 -0.92 14.52
C ALA A 189 -14.26 -2.41 14.89
N PRO A 190 -14.69 -3.30 13.97
CA PRO A 190 -14.55 -4.73 14.20
C PRO A 190 -13.08 -5.15 14.20
N THR A 191 -12.70 -5.96 15.18
CA THR A 191 -11.36 -6.53 15.31
C THR A 191 -11.09 -7.59 14.25
N CYS A 192 -9.93 -7.49 13.60
CA CYS A 192 -9.40 -8.53 12.72
C CYS A 192 -8.63 -9.58 13.52
N LYS A 193 -8.95 -10.85 13.28
CA LYS A 193 -8.35 -12.02 13.96
C LYS A 193 -7.02 -12.52 13.40
N HIS A 194 -6.55 -11.97 12.28
CA HIS A 194 -5.36 -12.47 11.60
C HIS A 194 -4.07 -11.90 12.22
N GLU A 195 -2.95 -12.63 12.14
CA GLU A 195 -1.62 -12.24 12.66
C GLU A 195 -1.14 -10.86 12.18
N THR A 196 -1.14 -9.85 13.04
CA THR A 196 -0.90 -8.46 12.66
C THR A 196 0.54 -8.21 12.20
N PHE A 197 1.53 -8.91 12.74
CA PHE A 197 2.95 -8.71 12.44
C PHE A 197 3.38 -9.45 11.18
N ASN A 198 2.78 -9.09 10.04
CA ASN A 198 2.99 -9.76 8.76
C ASN A 198 3.05 -8.82 7.54
N CYS A 199 3.44 -7.56 7.74
CA CYS A 199 3.60 -6.60 6.65
C CYS A 199 5.07 -6.50 6.25
N LEU A 200 5.40 -6.91 5.03
CA LEU A 200 6.78 -7.07 4.59
C LEU A 200 7.22 -5.89 3.74
N HIS A 201 8.44 -5.41 3.99
CA HIS A 201 9.04 -4.27 3.33
C HIS A 201 10.49 -4.56 2.96
N PHE A 202 10.98 -3.94 1.89
CA PHE A 202 12.31 -4.23 1.34
C PHE A 202 13.14 -2.99 1.04
N GLY A 203 14.45 -3.21 0.90
CA GLY A 203 15.41 -2.22 0.43
C GLY A 203 15.38 -0.91 1.20
N ARG A 204 15.26 0.21 0.47
CA ARG A 204 15.29 1.55 1.07
C ARG A 204 14.17 1.78 2.08
N LEU A 205 12.96 1.31 1.78
CA LEU A 205 11.81 1.45 2.68
C LEU A 205 12.05 0.65 3.97
N ALA A 206 12.53 -0.59 3.85
CA ALA A 206 12.84 -1.43 5.00
C ALA A 206 13.90 -0.79 5.92
N ARG A 207 15.01 -0.31 5.35
CA ARG A 207 16.06 0.40 6.12
C ARG A 207 15.52 1.63 6.83
N TYR A 208 14.71 2.43 6.13
CA TYR A 208 14.03 3.58 6.72
C TYR A 208 13.12 3.17 7.88
N MET A 209 12.33 2.10 7.72
CA MET A 209 11.41 1.63 8.76
C MET A 209 12.14 1.12 10.00
N VAL A 210 13.17 0.28 9.83
CA VAL A 210 13.97 -0.23 10.95
C VAL A 210 14.65 0.92 11.69
N LYS A 211 15.29 1.84 10.97
CA LYS A 211 15.98 3.01 11.56
C LYS A 211 15.04 3.89 12.40
N ASN A 212 13.78 3.99 12.01
CA ASN A 212 12.79 4.81 12.71
C ASN A 212 11.92 4.03 13.72
N GLY A 213 12.22 2.75 14.00
CA GLY A 213 11.47 1.93 14.94
C GLY A 213 10.07 1.53 14.45
N MET A 214 9.81 1.60 13.15
CA MET A 214 8.54 1.23 12.54
C MET A 214 8.47 -0.26 12.20
N GLY A 215 9.59 -0.97 12.20
CA GLY A 215 9.63 -2.39 11.88
C GLY A 215 10.89 -3.05 12.38
N LYS A 216 10.97 -4.37 12.18
CA LYS A 216 12.06 -5.22 12.59
C LYS A 216 12.73 -5.83 11.37
N GLU A 217 14.06 -5.77 11.33
CA GLU A 217 14.85 -6.50 10.35
C GLU A 217 14.63 -8.01 10.52
N ILE A 218 14.49 -8.72 9.39
CA ILE A 218 14.32 -10.17 9.32
C ILE A 218 15.16 -10.75 8.19
N SER A 219 15.33 -12.06 8.20
CA SER A 219 15.96 -12.83 7.13
C SER A 219 15.00 -13.10 5.97
N ARG A 220 15.55 -13.60 4.86
CA ARG A 220 14.76 -14.09 3.72
C ARG A 220 13.94 -15.32 4.11
N GLU A 221 14.49 -16.17 4.97
CA GLU A 221 13.86 -17.38 5.49
C GLU A 221 12.63 -17.02 6.33
N GLU A 222 12.77 -16.11 7.29
CA GLU A 222 11.64 -15.57 8.08
C GLU A 222 10.58 -14.90 7.19
N THR A 223 11.01 -14.21 6.13
CA THR A 223 10.10 -13.62 5.13
C THR A 223 9.23 -14.70 4.46
N MET A 224 9.85 -15.82 4.05
CA MET A 224 9.13 -16.95 3.45
C MET A 224 8.18 -17.64 4.43
N GLU A 225 8.57 -17.76 5.70
CA GLU A 225 7.70 -18.30 6.75
C GLU A 225 6.44 -17.43 6.94
N ILE A 226 6.61 -16.10 6.98
CA ILE A 226 5.49 -15.14 7.08
C ILE A 226 4.55 -15.28 5.87
N LEU A 227 5.09 -15.39 4.66
CA LEU A 227 4.30 -15.54 3.44
C LEU A 227 3.50 -16.84 3.45
N ARG A 228 4.13 -17.97 3.83
CA ARG A 228 3.43 -19.26 3.96
C ARG A 228 2.33 -19.19 5.02
N ALA A 229 2.61 -18.65 6.21
CA ALA A 229 1.62 -18.48 7.25
C ALA A 229 0.44 -17.59 6.81
N ALA A 230 0.71 -16.55 6.03
CA ALA A 230 -0.33 -15.70 5.45
C ALA A 230 -1.17 -16.43 4.39
N ALA A 231 -0.55 -17.20 3.50
CA ALA A 231 -1.25 -18.02 2.51
C ALA A 231 -2.13 -19.10 3.18
N GLU A 232 -1.62 -19.75 4.23
CA GLU A 232 -2.34 -20.69 5.10
C GLU A 232 -3.60 -20.05 5.68
N ALA A 233 -3.46 -18.84 6.22
CA ALA A 233 -4.55 -18.04 6.77
C ALA A 233 -5.54 -17.50 5.70
N GLY A 234 -5.24 -17.66 4.40
CA GLY A 234 -6.09 -17.21 3.29
C GLY A 234 -5.97 -15.72 3.00
N LEU A 235 -4.83 -15.13 3.34
CA LEU A 235 -4.52 -13.73 3.04
C LEU A 235 -3.98 -13.59 1.61
N VAL A 236 -4.31 -12.47 0.98
CA VAL A 236 -3.83 -12.14 -0.36
C VAL A 236 -2.45 -11.52 -0.27
N HIS A 237 -1.48 -12.06 -0.99
CA HIS A 237 -0.22 -11.36 -1.22
C HIS A 237 -0.47 -10.24 -2.23
N GLY A 238 -0.10 -9.01 -1.84
CA GLY A 238 -0.18 -7.83 -2.69
C GLY A 238 1.16 -7.12 -2.74
N ILE A 239 1.62 -6.76 -3.92
CA ILE A 239 2.87 -6.02 -4.15
C ILE A 239 2.58 -4.62 -4.68
N SER A 240 3.54 -3.72 -4.55
CA SER A 240 3.53 -2.43 -5.25
C SER A 240 3.29 -2.69 -6.75
N ASN A 241 2.34 -1.96 -7.36
CA ASN A 241 1.90 -2.23 -8.73
C ASN A 241 2.89 -1.68 -9.78
N THR A 242 4.09 -2.26 -9.79
CA THR A 242 5.15 -1.97 -10.76
C THR A 242 5.78 -3.27 -11.24
N ARG A 243 6.53 -3.22 -12.35
CA ARG A 243 7.34 -4.36 -12.82
C ARG A 243 8.69 -4.44 -12.13
N GLU A 244 9.21 -3.30 -11.67
CA GLU A 244 10.49 -3.17 -11.00
C GLU A 244 10.37 -2.37 -9.71
N GLY A 245 11.32 -2.57 -8.79
CA GLY A 245 11.45 -1.78 -7.58
C GLY A 245 10.33 -1.98 -6.57
N MET A 246 9.75 -3.18 -6.49
CA MET A 246 8.78 -3.49 -5.44
C MET A 246 9.46 -3.39 -4.08
N ASP A 247 8.84 -2.65 -3.17
CA ASP A 247 9.39 -2.32 -1.85
C ASP A 247 8.53 -2.87 -0.71
N THR A 248 7.41 -3.52 -1.04
CA THR A 248 6.41 -4.00 -0.08
C THR A 248 5.75 -5.28 -0.60
N ILE A 249 5.57 -6.27 0.29
CA ILE A 249 4.56 -7.32 0.15
C ILE A 249 3.56 -7.19 1.31
N CYS A 250 2.31 -6.87 0.98
CA CYS A 250 1.19 -6.83 1.91
C CYS A 250 0.52 -8.21 2.01
N ASN A 251 0.19 -8.64 3.22
CA ASN A 251 -0.61 -9.84 3.48
C ASN A 251 -2.05 -9.45 3.84
N CYS A 252 -2.85 -9.23 2.81
CA CYS A 252 -4.11 -8.50 2.88
C CYS A 252 -5.30 -9.38 3.27
N CYS A 253 -6.10 -8.84 4.19
CA CYS A 253 -7.34 -9.43 4.67
C CYS A 253 -8.56 -8.71 4.07
N SER A 254 -9.67 -9.41 3.83
CA SER A 254 -10.87 -8.78 3.26
C SER A 254 -11.67 -7.92 4.25
N CYS A 255 -11.36 -7.95 5.54
CA CYS A 255 -12.08 -7.17 6.57
C CYS A 255 -11.42 -5.85 6.97
N CYS A 256 -10.18 -5.60 6.53
CA CYS A 256 -9.37 -4.49 7.05
C CYS A 256 -8.62 -3.71 5.96
N CYS A 257 -8.29 -4.37 4.84
CA CYS A 257 -7.42 -3.79 3.83
C CYS A 257 -8.08 -2.63 3.09
N LEU A 258 -7.38 -1.51 2.99
CA LEU A 258 -7.83 -0.30 2.26
C LEU A 258 -8.13 -0.58 0.78
N PHE A 259 -7.51 -1.61 0.18
CA PHE A 259 -7.71 -1.96 -1.22
C PHE A 259 -8.81 -3.01 -1.43
N ILE A 260 -9.01 -3.94 -0.49
CA ILE A 260 -9.93 -5.08 -0.64
C ILE A 260 -11.26 -4.86 0.06
N GLU A 261 -11.28 -4.36 1.30
CA GLU A 261 -12.52 -4.16 2.06
C GLU A 261 -13.53 -3.30 1.27
N PRO A 262 -13.12 -2.18 0.64
CA PRO A 262 -13.98 -1.42 -0.25
C PRO A 262 -14.64 -2.14 -1.42
N LEU A 263 -13.99 -3.17 -1.98
CA LEU A 263 -14.51 -3.89 -3.16
C LEU A 263 -15.80 -4.64 -2.86
N LYS A 264 -16.20 -4.74 -1.58
CA LYS A 264 -17.47 -5.30 -1.15
C LYS A 264 -18.66 -4.34 -1.32
N GLN A 265 -18.41 -3.07 -1.67
CA GLN A 265 -19.45 -2.08 -1.90
C GLN A 265 -19.94 -2.14 -3.36
N PRO A 266 -21.26 -2.18 -3.64
CA PRO A 266 -21.80 -2.41 -4.99
C PRO A 266 -21.30 -1.46 -6.09
N GLN A 267 -20.96 -0.23 -5.72
CA GLN A 267 -20.49 0.83 -6.61
C GLN A 267 -18.99 0.76 -6.95
N VAL A 268 -18.23 -0.09 -6.25
CA VAL A 268 -16.78 -0.17 -6.39
C VAL A 268 -16.42 -1.30 -7.32
N ARG A 269 -15.93 -0.96 -8.52
CA ARG A 269 -15.58 -1.95 -9.55
C ARG A 269 -14.12 -2.39 -9.50
N LYS A 270 -13.22 -1.55 -8.97
CA LYS A 270 -11.77 -1.79 -8.91
C LYS A 270 -11.14 -1.09 -7.70
N GLY A 271 -10.16 -1.73 -7.08
CA GLY A 271 -9.47 -1.26 -5.87
C GLY A 271 -8.15 -1.97 -5.60
N LEU A 272 -7.96 -3.16 -6.16
CA LEU A 272 -6.69 -3.88 -6.24
C LEU A 272 -6.44 -4.28 -7.69
N GLN A 273 -5.22 -4.10 -8.21
CA GLN A 273 -4.85 -4.54 -9.55
C GLN A 273 -4.81 -6.09 -9.58
N PRO A 274 -5.55 -6.75 -10.49
CA PRO A 274 -5.44 -8.20 -10.67
C PRO A 274 -4.04 -8.61 -11.15
N SER A 275 -3.66 -9.86 -10.89
CA SER A 275 -2.50 -10.49 -11.54
C SER A 275 -2.81 -10.88 -12.99
N ASN A 276 -1.80 -11.33 -13.75
CA ASN A 276 -2.01 -11.93 -15.07
C ASN A 276 -2.69 -13.30 -15.06
N TYR A 277 -3.13 -13.78 -13.90
CA TYR A 277 -3.71 -15.12 -13.77
C TYR A 277 -5.19 -15.09 -13.38
N LEU A 278 -5.94 -16.11 -13.80
CA LEU A 278 -7.27 -16.44 -13.29
C LEU A 278 -7.32 -17.86 -12.76
N ILE A 279 -8.33 -18.16 -11.94
CA ILE A 279 -8.58 -19.52 -11.49
C ILE A 279 -9.21 -20.33 -12.63
N GLU A 280 -8.65 -21.51 -12.87
CA GLU A 280 -9.27 -22.57 -13.66
C GLU A 280 -9.68 -23.71 -12.71
N ILE A 281 -10.85 -24.28 -12.97
CA ILE A 281 -11.47 -25.31 -12.14
C ILE A 281 -11.62 -26.57 -12.98
N ASP A 282 -11.05 -27.67 -12.49
CA ASP A 282 -11.30 -29.01 -13.01
C ASP A 282 -12.57 -29.57 -12.35
N ALA A 283 -13.63 -29.71 -13.14
CA ALA A 283 -14.93 -30.19 -12.67
C ALA A 283 -14.93 -31.69 -12.33
N GLU A 284 -14.05 -32.48 -12.94
CA GLU A 284 -14.02 -33.94 -12.76
C GLU A 284 -13.46 -34.33 -11.40
N THR A 285 -12.44 -33.60 -10.93
CA THR A 285 -11.82 -33.83 -9.62
C THR A 285 -12.48 -33.03 -8.49
N CYS A 286 -13.36 -32.07 -8.82
CA CYS A 286 -14.01 -31.22 -7.84
C CYS A 286 -15.05 -31.98 -7.01
N LYS A 287 -14.82 -32.12 -5.70
CA LYS A 287 -15.78 -32.76 -4.79
C LYS A 287 -16.85 -31.83 -4.18
N GLY A 288 -16.94 -30.57 -4.62
CA GLY A 288 -17.98 -29.65 -4.16
C GLY A 288 -17.92 -29.21 -2.69
N CYS A 289 -16.76 -29.28 -2.02
CA CYS A 289 -16.67 -29.02 -0.57
C CYS A 289 -16.86 -27.56 -0.15
N GLY A 290 -16.83 -26.60 -1.08
CA GLY A 290 -17.06 -25.18 -0.81
C GLY A 290 -15.95 -24.43 -0.06
N LEU A 291 -14.81 -25.07 0.23
CA LEU A 291 -13.69 -24.41 0.91
C LEU A 291 -13.14 -23.21 0.09
N CYS A 292 -13.05 -23.36 -1.22
CA CYS A 292 -12.61 -22.30 -2.14
C CYS A 292 -13.55 -21.08 -2.12
N VAL A 293 -14.87 -21.29 -2.02
CA VAL A 293 -15.89 -20.24 -1.87
C VAL A 293 -15.67 -19.47 -0.57
N LYS A 294 -15.50 -20.17 0.56
CA LYS A 294 -15.28 -19.55 1.88
C LYS A 294 -13.99 -18.74 1.95
N ARG A 295 -12.94 -19.18 1.25
CA ARG A 295 -11.62 -18.54 1.26
C ARG A 295 -11.49 -17.37 0.29
N CYS A 296 -12.35 -17.26 -0.72
CA CYS A 296 -12.21 -16.22 -1.74
C CYS A 296 -12.53 -14.83 -1.14
N PRO A 297 -11.54 -13.92 -1.01
CA PRO A 297 -11.78 -12.60 -0.41
C PRO A 297 -12.65 -11.70 -1.28
N MET A 298 -12.72 -12.01 -2.58
CA MET A 298 -13.48 -11.31 -3.60
C MET A 298 -14.87 -11.90 -3.85
N GLN A 299 -15.21 -13.03 -3.20
CA GLN A 299 -16.45 -13.76 -3.46
C GLN A 299 -16.64 -14.12 -4.95
N ALA A 300 -15.52 -14.37 -5.64
CA ALA A 300 -15.49 -14.70 -7.06
C ALA A 300 -15.89 -16.16 -7.36
N LEU A 301 -16.11 -16.99 -6.34
CA LEU A 301 -16.41 -18.41 -6.48
C LEU A 301 -17.76 -18.72 -5.86
N GLU A 302 -18.51 -19.61 -6.50
CA GLU A 302 -19.77 -20.16 -5.98
C GLU A 302 -19.89 -21.66 -6.27
N LEU A 303 -20.82 -22.34 -5.62
CA LEU A 303 -21.13 -23.75 -5.90
C LEU A 303 -22.39 -23.83 -6.75
N VAL A 304 -22.27 -24.42 -7.95
CA VAL A 304 -23.38 -24.74 -8.84
C VAL A 304 -23.37 -26.25 -9.04
N ASN A 305 -24.48 -26.93 -8.73
CA ASN A 305 -24.58 -28.40 -8.87
C ASN A 305 -23.44 -29.18 -8.19
N LYS A 306 -23.02 -28.75 -6.98
CA LYS A 306 -21.87 -29.32 -6.24
C LYS A 306 -20.51 -29.20 -6.96
N VAL A 307 -20.37 -28.31 -7.92
CA VAL A 307 -19.10 -27.98 -8.56
C VAL A 307 -18.79 -26.50 -8.35
N SER A 308 -17.53 -26.16 -8.08
CA SER A 308 -17.12 -24.77 -7.97
C SER A 308 -17.16 -24.09 -9.34
N THR A 309 -17.71 -22.89 -9.41
CA THR A 309 -17.76 -22.06 -10.62
C THR A 309 -17.13 -20.70 -10.32
N LEU A 310 -16.46 -20.10 -11.30
CA LEU A 310 -15.80 -18.80 -11.18
C LEU A 310 -16.62 -17.69 -11.85
N LYS A 311 -16.65 -16.53 -11.21
CA LYS A 311 -17.00 -15.22 -11.75
C LYS A 311 -15.71 -14.48 -12.15
N PRO A 312 -15.28 -14.56 -13.43
CA PRO A 312 -13.94 -14.13 -13.83
C PRO A 312 -13.66 -12.64 -13.57
N GLU A 313 -14.70 -11.81 -13.63
CA GLU A 313 -14.67 -10.37 -13.41
C GLU A 313 -14.35 -9.97 -11.97
N LEU A 314 -14.60 -10.85 -10.99
CA LEU A 314 -14.28 -10.63 -9.58
C LEU A 314 -12.92 -11.25 -9.20
N CYS A 315 -12.37 -12.13 -10.04
CA CYS A 315 -11.14 -12.84 -9.73
C CYS A 315 -9.94 -11.90 -9.88
N ILE A 316 -9.20 -11.70 -8.79
CA ILE A 316 -7.94 -10.93 -8.79
C ILE A 316 -6.69 -11.79 -9.05
N GLY A 317 -6.85 -13.11 -9.21
CA GLY A 317 -5.74 -14.02 -9.51
C GLY A 317 -4.74 -14.23 -8.37
N CYS A 318 -5.21 -14.19 -7.10
CA CYS A 318 -4.34 -14.35 -5.92
C CYS A 318 -4.03 -15.80 -5.53
N GLY A 319 -4.79 -16.79 -6.01
CA GLY A 319 -4.50 -18.22 -5.76
C GLY A 319 -4.82 -18.75 -4.35
N VAL A 320 -5.29 -17.93 -3.41
CA VAL A 320 -5.58 -18.36 -2.01
C VAL A 320 -6.60 -19.50 -1.88
N CYS A 321 -7.49 -19.64 -2.88
CA CYS A 321 -8.46 -20.72 -2.97
C CYS A 321 -7.83 -22.00 -3.55
N ALA A 322 -6.95 -21.88 -4.55
CA ALA A 322 -6.22 -23.00 -5.16
C ALA A 322 -5.27 -23.64 -4.14
N TYR A 323 -4.54 -22.82 -3.38
CA TYR A 323 -3.57 -23.25 -2.37
C TYR A 323 -4.12 -24.24 -1.33
N LYS A 324 -5.42 -24.17 -1.01
CA LYS A 324 -6.08 -25.06 -0.04
C LYS A 324 -7.08 -26.03 -0.65
N CYS A 325 -7.13 -26.16 -1.97
CA CYS A 325 -8.00 -27.14 -2.60
C CYS A 325 -7.50 -28.57 -2.27
N PRO A 326 -8.26 -29.38 -1.48
CA PRO A 326 -7.77 -30.69 -1.05
C PRO A 326 -7.67 -31.70 -2.20
N THR A 327 -8.36 -31.45 -3.31
CA THR A 327 -8.35 -32.28 -4.52
C THR A 327 -7.49 -31.67 -5.63
N GLN A 328 -6.83 -30.54 -5.37
CA GLN A 328 -6.04 -29.79 -6.36
C GLN A 328 -6.83 -29.41 -7.63
N SER A 329 -8.17 -29.42 -7.57
CA SER A 329 -9.07 -29.10 -8.69
C SER A 329 -9.08 -27.62 -9.09
N LEU A 330 -8.34 -26.76 -8.38
CA LEU A 330 -8.22 -25.34 -8.69
C LEU A 330 -6.75 -25.04 -8.93
N GLY A 331 -6.46 -24.32 -10.01
CA GLY A 331 -5.13 -23.78 -10.27
C GLY A 331 -5.22 -22.48 -11.06
N LEU A 332 -4.17 -21.69 -11.03
CA LEU A 332 -4.07 -20.45 -11.78
C LEU A 332 -3.54 -20.73 -13.19
N VAL A 333 -4.21 -20.12 -14.16
CA VAL A 333 -3.82 -20.11 -15.59
C VAL A 333 -3.71 -18.67 -16.07
N HIS A 334 -2.95 -18.46 -17.14
CA HIS A 334 -2.80 -17.15 -17.75
C HIS A 334 -4.13 -16.59 -18.24
N ARG A 335 -4.33 -15.29 -18.05
CA ARG A 335 -5.41 -14.55 -18.69
C ARG A 335 -5.12 -14.44 -20.17
N ALA A 336 -6.18 -14.51 -20.99
CA ALA A 336 -6.07 -14.24 -22.42
C ALA A 336 -5.53 -12.84 -22.75
N LYS A 337 -5.74 -11.88 -21.84
CA LYS A 337 -5.18 -10.53 -21.93
C LYS A 337 -4.37 -10.22 -20.67
N GLU A 338 -3.08 -9.99 -20.87
CA GLU A 338 -2.19 -9.50 -19.81
C GLU A 338 -2.65 -8.13 -19.30
N GLN A 339 -2.42 -7.93 -18.02
CA GLN A 339 -2.60 -6.68 -17.31
C GLN A 339 -1.43 -5.75 -17.65
N ASP A 340 -1.73 -4.47 -17.83
CA ASP A 340 -0.71 -3.45 -18.04
C ASP A 340 -0.22 -2.93 -16.70
N PHE A 341 1.05 -3.20 -16.39
CA PHE A 341 1.70 -2.74 -15.17
C PHE A 341 2.73 -1.65 -15.49
N PRO A 342 2.72 -0.53 -14.76
CA PRO A 342 3.78 0.47 -14.84
C PRO A 342 5.17 -0.18 -14.65
N LEU A 343 6.18 0.31 -15.35
CA LEU A 343 7.55 -0.19 -15.21
C LEU A 343 8.07 0.04 -13.78
N ASN A 344 7.93 1.27 -13.27
CA ASN A 344 8.47 1.69 -11.99
C ASN A 344 7.58 2.77 -11.33
N PHE A 345 7.94 3.18 -10.11
CA PHE A 345 7.20 4.17 -9.33
C PHE A 345 6.95 5.48 -10.08
N ARG A 346 7.94 5.97 -10.84
CA ARG A 346 7.79 7.24 -11.56
C ARG A 346 6.72 7.15 -12.64
N GLU A 347 6.73 6.06 -13.41
CA GLU A 347 5.69 5.83 -14.42
C GLU A 347 4.32 5.65 -13.77
N ALA A 348 4.23 4.89 -12.69
CA ALA A 348 2.98 4.72 -11.94
C ALA A 348 2.43 6.06 -11.46
N ALA A 349 3.28 6.91 -10.88
CA ALA A 349 2.87 8.23 -10.39
C ALA A 349 2.41 9.16 -11.52
N VAL A 350 3.09 9.15 -12.68
CA VAL A 350 2.65 9.92 -13.86
C VAL A 350 1.28 9.45 -14.36
N ARG A 351 1.09 8.14 -14.53
CA ARG A 351 -0.20 7.57 -14.97
C ARG A 351 -1.31 7.93 -13.99
N MET A 352 -1.09 7.72 -12.69
CA MET A 352 -2.08 8.02 -11.65
C MET A 352 -2.44 9.51 -11.57
N ALA A 353 -1.46 10.40 -11.76
CA ALA A 353 -1.70 11.84 -11.82
C ALA A 353 -2.57 12.23 -13.02
N GLN A 354 -2.22 11.73 -14.22
CA GLN A 354 -2.97 12.00 -15.45
C GLN A 354 -4.41 11.48 -15.38
N GLU A 355 -4.63 10.28 -14.84
CA GLU A 355 -5.96 9.69 -14.63
C GLU A 355 -6.84 10.49 -13.65
N ARG A 356 -6.24 11.44 -12.92
CA ARG A 356 -6.90 12.27 -11.90
C ARG A 356 -6.83 13.76 -12.23
N ASP A 357 -6.43 14.12 -13.44
CA ASP A 357 -6.24 15.50 -13.91
C ASP A 357 -5.30 16.32 -13.00
N ARG A 358 -4.19 15.70 -12.56
CA ARG A 358 -3.17 16.32 -11.69
C ARG A 358 -1.80 16.34 -12.36
N ASP A 359 -0.96 17.27 -11.90
CA ASP A 359 0.42 17.42 -12.37
C ASP A 359 1.40 17.70 -11.22
N PRO A 360 1.68 16.69 -10.39
CA PRO A 360 2.57 16.85 -9.23
C PRO A 360 4.04 17.12 -9.60
N PHE A 361 4.37 17.09 -10.88
CA PHE A 361 5.74 17.27 -11.39
C PHE A 361 5.93 18.61 -12.12
N ALA A 362 4.94 19.51 -12.08
CA ALA A 362 5.01 20.81 -12.75
C ALA A 362 6.23 21.65 -12.30
N GLU A 363 6.49 21.69 -10.99
CA GLU A 363 7.60 22.45 -10.40
C GLU A 363 8.98 21.85 -10.73
N ASP A 364 9.14 20.53 -10.69
CA ASP A 364 10.40 19.87 -11.08
C ASP A 364 10.73 20.18 -12.56
N ARG A 365 9.72 20.24 -13.43
CA ARG A 365 9.93 20.59 -14.84
C ARG A 365 10.31 22.06 -15.05
N SER A 366 9.76 22.99 -14.27
CA SER A 366 10.15 24.40 -14.37
C SER A 366 11.58 24.63 -13.86
N GLN A 367 11.98 23.98 -12.76
CA GLN A 367 13.33 24.07 -12.22
C GLN A 367 14.40 23.48 -13.16
N ARG A 368 14.12 22.34 -13.81
CA ARG A 368 15.01 21.75 -14.82
C ARG A 368 15.15 22.60 -16.09
N LYS A 369 14.13 23.39 -16.43
CA LYS A 369 14.19 24.35 -17.55
C LYS A 369 14.96 25.61 -17.19
N ALA A 370 14.99 26.01 -15.92
CA ALA A 370 15.74 27.18 -15.45
C ALA A 370 17.25 26.89 -15.24
N THR A 371 17.64 25.61 -15.17
CA THR A 371 19.03 25.15 -14.99
C THR A 371 19.68 24.63 -16.28
N LYS A 372 18.97 24.69 -17.41
CA LYS A 372 19.48 24.50 -18.77
C LYS A 372 19.51 25.83 -19.48
#